data_AF-A0A519FMN3-F1
#
_entry.id   AF-A0A519FMN3-F1
#
_cell.length_a   1.000
_cell.length_b   1.000
_cell.length_c   1.000
_cell.angle_alpha   90.00
_cell.angle_beta   90.00
_cell.angle_gamma   90.00
#
_symmetry.space_group_name_H-M   'P 1'
#
loop_
_entity.id
_entity.type
_entity.pdbx_description
1 polymer ?
#
loop_
_entity_poly.entity_id
_entity_poly.type
_entity_poly.pdbx_seq_one_letter_code
_entity_poly.pdbx_strand_id
1 'polypeptide(L)'
;MTDAKTIRERATRDFSITLAHDLPPLPGSLERAGPPLLARRLWSLMEAANTHVVAALAQDPDRSLTRAFDAVVAAAKEFGLPGGACLEEFLWTRSGPFWTGEIAAKLGQQGAGSLGFVLLLGQAVSRRAVLLGHASPFVVEEQIEGDLALPGPHLVLLVCALSPTGKAAALRGYAQAIASARSFVPITDPFERDVLLILGELQERLDTMGADARITRALDASSGPGTAFVLEVERGGAALRPLTIYADTAAKECGTSDGLSFTVSPECLENGSFVKWLATSIEGGEKII
;
A
#
# COMPACT_ATOMS: atom_id res chain seq x y z
N MET A 1 -35.37 -6.01 -28.95
CA MET A 1 -35.22 -4.61 -28.52
C MET A 1 -35.67 -4.55 -27.07
N THR A 2 -34.84 -5.12 -26.20
CA THR A 2 -35.00 -5.43 -24.77
C THR A 2 -33.66 -6.10 -24.42
N ASP A 3 -32.81 -5.72 -23.48
CA ASP A 3 -32.83 -4.73 -22.42
C ASP A 3 -31.36 -4.34 -22.18
N ALA A 4 -30.93 -3.16 -22.61
CA ALA A 4 -29.56 -2.66 -22.43
C ALA A 4 -29.38 -1.95 -21.07
N LYS A 5 -30.29 -2.18 -20.12
CA LYS A 5 -30.40 -1.38 -18.89
C LYS A 5 -29.98 -2.11 -17.61
N THR A 6 -29.41 -3.31 -17.71
CA THR A 6 -29.01 -4.11 -16.53
C THR A 6 -27.52 -4.43 -16.54
N ILE A 7 -26.66 -3.47 -16.86
CA ILE A 7 -25.22 -3.58 -16.66
C ILE A 7 -24.69 -2.27 -16.04
N ARG A 8 -24.16 -2.39 -14.81
CA ARG A 8 -23.40 -1.41 -14.02
C ARG A 8 -24.16 -0.31 -13.26
N GLU A 9 -24.88 -0.72 -12.22
CA GLU A 9 -24.71 -0.05 -10.92
C GLU A 9 -23.65 -0.83 -10.14
N ARG A 10 -22.37 -0.64 -10.51
CA ARG A 10 -21.29 -0.97 -9.59
C ARG A 10 -21.26 0.21 -8.63
N ALA A 11 -21.54 -0.01 -7.35
CA ALA A 11 -21.47 1.06 -6.35
C ALA A 11 -20.06 1.67 -6.38
N THR A 12 -19.93 2.83 -7.00
CA THR A 12 -18.66 3.54 -7.12
C THR A 12 -18.27 4.03 -5.73
N ARG A 13 -17.06 3.68 -5.28
CA ARG A 13 -16.52 4.14 -3.99
C ARG A 13 -16.23 5.63 -4.09
N ASP A 14 -16.61 6.41 -3.08
CA ASP A 14 -16.31 7.85 -3.06
C ASP A 14 -14.83 8.12 -2.78
N PHE A 15 -14.20 8.96 -3.62
CA PHE A 15 -12.82 9.44 -3.46
C PHE A 15 -12.80 10.96 -3.27
N SER A 16 -13.69 11.48 -2.44
CA SER A 16 -13.68 12.90 -2.11
C SER A 16 -12.55 13.24 -1.12
N ILE A 17 -11.85 14.34 -1.40
CA ILE A 17 -10.88 14.98 -0.51
C ILE A 17 -11.27 16.45 -0.39
N THR A 18 -11.47 16.91 0.84
CA THR A 18 -11.78 18.31 1.13
C THR A 18 -10.47 19.07 1.34
N LEU A 19 -10.25 20.14 0.57
CA LEU A 19 -9.09 21.03 0.71
C LEU A 19 -9.23 22.03 1.88
N ALA A 20 -10.42 22.13 2.49
CA ALA A 20 -10.63 23.02 3.61
C ALA A 20 -9.74 22.61 4.80
N HIS A 21 -9.05 23.60 5.36
CA HIS A 21 -8.29 23.50 6.59
C HIS A 21 -9.10 22.77 7.66
N ASP A 22 -8.45 21.84 8.35
CA ASP A 22 -8.88 21.44 9.68
C ASP A 22 -8.96 22.72 10.52
N LEU A 23 -10.18 23.18 10.79
CA LEU A 23 -10.40 24.09 11.91
C LEU A 23 -9.73 23.44 13.12
N PRO A 24 -8.95 24.19 13.93
CA PRO A 24 -8.33 23.59 15.11
C PRO A 24 -9.44 22.91 15.92
N PRO A 25 -9.21 21.67 16.40
CA PRO A 25 -10.21 20.96 17.18
C PRO A 25 -10.64 21.86 18.33
N LEU A 26 -11.95 21.92 18.58
CA LEU A 26 -12.48 22.70 19.69
C LEU A 26 -11.75 22.28 20.98
N PRO A 27 -11.33 23.23 21.83
CA PRO A 27 -10.68 22.89 23.09
C PRO A 27 -11.58 21.94 23.90
N GLY A 28 -11.14 20.70 24.09
CA GLY A 28 -11.89 19.66 24.81
C GLY A 28 -12.40 18.48 23.96
N SER A 29 -12.24 18.51 22.63
CA SER A 29 -12.52 17.35 21.79
C SER A 29 -11.38 16.32 21.89
N LEU A 30 -11.50 15.36 22.80
CA LEU A 30 -10.69 14.13 22.78
C LEU A 30 -11.22 13.17 21.70
N GLU A 31 -11.47 13.66 20.49
CA GLU A 31 -11.60 12.73 19.37
C GLU A 31 -10.20 12.19 19.10
N ARG A 32 -10.05 10.88 19.30
CA ARG A 32 -8.87 10.13 18.86
C ARG A 32 -8.85 10.29 17.33
N ALA A 33 -8.13 11.30 16.85
CA ALA A 33 -8.10 11.62 15.44
C ALA A 33 -7.71 10.36 14.68
N GLY A 34 -8.64 9.84 13.86
CA GLY A 34 -8.38 8.69 13.02
C GLY A 34 -7.23 8.97 12.04
N PRO A 35 -6.78 7.97 11.28
CA PRO A 35 -5.74 8.18 10.29
C PRO A 35 -6.14 9.30 9.30
N PRO A 36 -5.16 10.09 8.80
CA PRO A 36 -5.43 11.18 7.88
C PRO A 36 -6.25 10.73 6.69
N LEU A 37 -7.18 11.57 6.21
CA LEU A 37 -8.08 11.20 5.10
C LEU A 37 -7.30 10.68 3.88
N LEU A 38 -6.17 11.31 3.55
CA LEU A 38 -5.35 10.92 2.41
C LEU A 38 -4.68 9.54 2.61
N ALA A 39 -4.37 9.15 3.85
CA ALA A 39 -3.92 7.81 4.20
C ALA A 39 -5.00 6.77 3.89
N ARG A 40 -6.23 7.04 4.37
CA ARG A 40 -7.40 6.18 4.15
C ARG A 40 -7.68 5.98 2.67
N ARG A 41 -7.54 7.05 1.87
CA ARG A 41 -7.68 7.01 0.41
C ARG A 41 -6.59 6.16 -0.26
N LEU A 42 -5.33 6.33 0.16
CA LEU A 42 -4.23 5.50 -0.35
C LEU A 42 -4.46 4.03 -0.01
N TRP A 43 -4.80 3.70 1.24
CA TRP A 43 -5.06 2.33 1.65
C TRP A 43 -6.26 1.70 0.94
N SER A 44 -7.33 2.47 0.71
CA SER A 44 -8.47 2.01 -0.10
C SER A 44 -8.07 1.63 -1.52
N LEU A 45 -7.15 2.39 -2.14
CA LEU A 45 -6.61 2.08 -3.46
C LEU A 45 -5.74 0.83 -3.44
N MET A 46 -4.85 0.71 -2.44
CA MET A 46 -3.98 -0.46 -2.27
C MET A 46 -4.78 -1.74 -1.99
N GLU A 47 -5.89 -1.61 -1.26
CA GLU A 47 -6.83 -2.70 -1.00
C GLU A 47 -7.54 -3.12 -2.30
N ALA A 48 -8.15 -2.17 -3.01
CA ALA A 48 -8.85 -2.44 -4.27
C ALA A 48 -7.91 -3.00 -5.36
N ALA A 49 -6.65 -2.57 -5.38
CA ALA A 49 -5.63 -3.06 -6.30
C ALA A 49 -4.98 -4.37 -5.84
N ASN A 50 -5.30 -4.86 -4.64
CA ASN A 50 -4.68 -6.04 -4.01
C ASN A 50 -3.15 -5.96 -3.93
N THR A 51 -2.56 -4.76 -3.87
CA THR A 51 -1.10 -4.56 -3.87
C THR A 51 -0.46 -4.72 -2.49
N HIS A 52 -1.28 -4.90 -1.45
CA HIS A 52 -0.88 -5.22 -0.09
C HIS A 52 -0.71 -6.74 0.14
N VAL A 53 -0.84 -7.52 -0.94
CA VAL A 53 -0.68 -8.98 -0.96
C VAL A 53 0.50 -9.33 -1.85
N VAL A 54 1.38 -10.17 -1.32
CA VAL A 54 2.40 -10.86 -2.09
C VAL A 54 1.76 -12.15 -2.59
N ALA A 55 1.31 -12.17 -3.85
CA ALA A 55 0.69 -13.35 -4.46
C ALA A 55 1.64 -14.57 -4.48
N ALA A 56 1.19 -15.73 -4.93
CA ALA A 56 2.11 -16.83 -5.28
C ALA A 56 2.91 -16.49 -6.55
N LEU A 57 4.11 -17.05 -6.71
CA LEU A 57 4.94 -16.78 -7.89
C LEU A 57 4.32 -17.34 -9.17
N ALA A 58 3.65 -18.50 -9.11
CA ALA A 58 2.88 -19.05 -10.22
C ALA A 58 1.76 -18.11 -10.71
N GLN A 59 1.19 -17.29 -9.83
CA GLN A 59 0.10 -16.35 -10.13
C GLN A 59 0.62 -15.01 -10.65
N ASP A 60 1.81 -14.59 -10.22
CA ASP A 60 2.43 -13.32 -10.59
C ASP A 60 3.95 -13.47 -10.75
N PRO A 61 4.43 -13.99 -11.90
CA PRO A 61 5.85 -14.21 -12.15
C PRO A 61 6.61 -12.91 -12.46
N ASP A 62 5.94 -11.91 -13.06
CA ASP A 62 6.53 -10.68 -13.58
C ASP A 62 6.41 -9.50 -12.59
N ARG A 63 6.56 -9.76 -11.29
CA ARG A 63 6.42 -8.73 -10.23
C ARG A 63 7.31 -7.54 -10.49
N SER A 64 6.69 -6.48 -10.97
CA SER A 64 7.35 -5.27 -11.42
C SER A 64 6.58 -4.05 -10.96
N LEU A 65 7.31 -2.96 -10.78
CA LEU A 65 6.74 -1.67 -10.40
C LEU A 65 5.65 -1.21 -11.37
N THR A 66 5.88 -1.41 -12.67
CA THR A 66 4.91 -1.06 -13.72
C THR A 66 3.60 -1.81 -13.51
N ARG A 67 3.65 -3.13 -13.30
CA ARG A 67 2.46 -3.95 -13.08
C ARG A 67 1.71 -3.56 -11.80
N ALA A 68 2.44 -3.26 -10.72
CA ALA A 68 1.85 -2.76 -9.48
C ALA A 68 1.12 -1.42 -9.69
N PHE A 69 1.72 -0.48 -10.43
CA PHE A 69 1.05 0.77 -10.77
C PHE A 69 -0.15 0.58 -11.72
N ASP A 70 -0.04 -0.29 -12.71
CA ASP A 70 -1.14 -0.61 -13.62
C ASP A 70 -2.33 -1.20 -12.87
N ALA A 71 -2.08 -2.06 -11.87
CA ALA A 71 -3.12 -2.60 -10.99
C ALA A 71 -3.81 -1.49 -10.18
N VAL A 72 -3.05 -0.50 -9.67
CA VAL A 72 -3.63 0.65 -8.96
C VAL A 72 -4.47 1.53 -9.89
N VAL A 73 -3.99 1.82 -11.10
CA VAL A 73 -4.75 2.59 -12.09
C VAL A 73 -6.02 1.84 -12.52
N ALA A 74 -5.96 0.52 -12.67
CA ALA A 74 -7.12 -0.32 -12.96
C ALA A 74 -8.11 -0.40 -11.78
N ALA A 75 -7.65 -0.32 -10.53
CA ALA A 75 -8.51 -0.24 -9.36
C ALA A 75 -9.14 1.16 -9.20
N ALA A 76 -8.44 2.22 -9.63
CA ALA A 76 -8.93 3.60 -9.56
C ALA A 76 -10.24 3.82 -10.34
N LYS A 77 -10.59 2.94 -11.29
CA LYS A 77 -11.88 2.94 -12.00
C LYS A 77 -13.09 2.76 -11.10
N GLU A 78 -12.89 2.12 -9.94
CA GLU A 78 -13.94 1.85 -8.96
C GLU A 78 -14.22 3.06 -8.06
N PHE A 79 -13.43 4.13 -8.21
CA PHE A 79 -13.47 5.32 -7.38
C PHE A 79 -13.98 6.53 -8.16
N GLY A 80 -15.01 7.17 -7.62
CA GLY A 80 -15.65 8.33 -8.20
C GLY A 80 -15.11 9.61 -7.58
N LEU A 81 -14.97 10.63 -8.41
CA LEU A 81 -14.64 11.99 -7.99
C LEU A 81 -15.90 12.87 -7.99
N PRO A 82 -15.91 13.95 -7.19
CA PRO A 82 -16.91 15.00 -7.32
C PRO A 82 -17.02 15.47 -8.78
N GLY A 83 -18.24 15.55 -9.31
CA GLY A 83 -18.49 15.85 -10.73
C GLY A 83 -18.69 14.63 -11.62
N GLY A 84 -18.62 13.41 -11.08
CA GLY A 84 -18.99 12.17 -11.78
C GLY A 84 -17.90 11.53 -12.62
N ALA A 85 -16.68 12.09 -12.60
CA ALA A 85 -15.51 11.49 -13.24
C ALA A 85 -14.94 10.31 -12.44
N CYS A 86 -14.23 9.40 -13.10
CA CYS A 86 -13.51 8.32 -12.43
C CYS A 86 -12.11 8.78 -12.01
N LEU A 87 -11.61 8.27 -10.88
CA LEU A 87 -10.27 8.62 -10.38
C LEU A 87 -9.17 8.23 -11.38
N GLU A 88 -9.33 7.15 -12.16
CA GLU A 88 -8.37 6.73 -13.19
C GLU A 88 -8.00 7.86 -14.15
N GLU A 89 -8.95 8.76 -14.43
CA GLU A 89 -8.76 9.86 -15.37
C GLU A 89 -7.90 10.97 -14.74
N PHE A 90 -7.88 11.07 -13.42
CA PHE A 90 -7.19 12.13 -12.67
C PHE A 90 -6.07 11.58 -11.80
N LEU A 91 -5.62 10.35 -12.05
CA LEU A 91 -4.54 9.69 -11.34
C LEU A 91 -3.36 9.45 -12.29
N TRP A 92 -2.20 10.01 -11.95
CA TRP A 92 -0.94 9.79 -12.66
C TRP A 92 0.05 9.03 -11.79
N THR A 93 0.80 8.09 -12.36
CA THR A 93 1.79 7.26 -11.63
C THR A 93 3.24 7.68 -11.90
N ARG A 94 3.42 8.83 -12.57
CA ARG A 94 4.72 9.39 -12.96
C ARG A 94 4.71 10.91 -12.77
N SER A 95 5.88 11.50 -12.53
CA SER A 95 6.03 12.94 -12.32
C SER A 95 6.05 13.76 -13.62
N GLY A 96 6.37 13.16 -14.77
CA GLY A 96 6.47 13.86 -16.06
C GLY A 96 5.23 14.70 -16.45
N PRO A 97 4.00 14.18 -16.33
CA PRO A 97 2.76 14.93 -16.59
C PRO A 97 2.60 16.21 -15.76
N PHE A 98 3.19 16.26 -14.56
CA PHE A 98 3.17 17.47 -13.73
C PHE A 98 4.07 18.56 -14.34
N TRP A 99 5.30 18.21 -14.71
CA TRP A 99 6.29 19.17 -15.22
C TRP A 99 5.99 19.65 -16.64
N THR A 100 5.37 18.81 -17.46
CA THR A 100 4.98 19.13 -18.84
C THR A 100 3.69 19.95 -18.93
N GLY A 101 2.98 20.13 -17.82
CA GLY A 101 1.72 20.87 -17.76
C GLY A 101 0.48 20.08 -18.19
N GLU A 102 0.62 18.78 -18.47
CA GLU A 102 -0.51 17.90 -18.82
C GLU A 102 -1.57 17.87 -17.72
N ILE A 103 -1.14 17.75 -16.45
CA ILE A 103 -2.05 17.80 -15.30
C ILE A 103 -2.81 19.13 -15.27
N ALA A 104 -2.11 20.25 -15.46
CA ALA A 104 -2.73 21.58 -15.45
C ALA A 104 -3.78 21.72 -16.56
N ALA A 105 -3.45 21.27 -17.78
CA ALA A 105 -4.37 21.29 -18.91
C ALA A 105 -5.63 20.46 -18.64
N LYS A 106 -5.47 19.25 -18.09
CA LYS A 106 -6.60 18.37 -17.78
C LYS A 106 -7.50 18.94 -16.68
N LEU A 107 -6.92 19.47 -15.61
CA LEU A 107 -7.68 20.11 -14.53
C LEU A 107 -8.40 21.37 -15.02
N GLY A 108 -7.77 22.17 -15.89
CA GLY A 108 -8.39 23.35 -16.49
C GLY A 108 -9.62 23.02 -17.34
N GLN A 109 -9.64 21.88 -18.04
CA GLN A 109 -10.78 21.43 -18.84
C GLN A 109 -11.98 21.00 -18.00
N GLN A 110 -11.76 20.45 -16.81
CA GLN A 110 -12.84 20.07 -15.89
C GLN A 110 -13.47 21.26 -15.17
N GLY A 111 -12.68 22.32 -14.95
CA GLY A 111 -13.15 23.56 -14.34
C GLY A 111 -12.63 23.79 -12.93
N ALA A 112 -13.08 24.90 -12.33
CA ALA A 112 -12.60 25.37 -11.04
C ALA A 112 -12.85 24.36 -9.91
N GLY A 113 -11.86 24.17 -9.04
CA GLY A 113 -11.95 23.25 -7.90
C GLY A 113 -11.64 21.78 -8.22
N SER A 114 -11.32 21.46 -9.47
CA SER A 114 -10.92 20.11 -9.86
C SER A 114 -9.59 19.69 -9.23
N LEU A 115 -9.54 18.45 -8.73
CA LEU A 115 -8.36 17.85 -8.13
C LEU A 115 -7.76 16.79 -9.03
N GLY A 116 -6.44 16.74 -9.05
CA GLY A 116 -5.65 15.67 -9.64
C GLY A 116 -4.87 14.93 -8.56
N PHE A 117 -4.42 13.73 -8.88
CA PHE A 117 -3.68 12.87 -7.95
C PHE A 117 -2.44 12.32 -8.62
N VAL A 118 -1.31 12.36 -7.93
CA VAL A 118 -0.08 11.75 -8.41
C VAL A 118 0.39 10.72 -7.39
N LEU A 119 0.51 9.47 -7.82
CA LEU A 119 1.01 8.36 -7.02
C LEU A 119 2.45 8.08 -7.43
N LEU A 120 3.41 8.29 -6.53
CA LEU A 120 4.84 8.15 -6.82
C LEU A 120 5.48 7.13 -5.88
N LEU A 121 6.50 6.43 -6.40
CA LEU A 121 7.43 5.67 -5.58
C LEU A 121 8.59 6.59 -5.18
N GLY A 122 8.66 6.95 -3.91
CA GLY A 122 9.75 7.73 -3.32
C GLY A 122 10.82 6.83 -2.69
N GLN A 123 12.09 7.10 -2.96
CA GLN A 123 13.20 6.44 -2.24
C GLN A 123 13.33 6.96 -0.82
N ALA A 124 13.03 8.24 -0.63
CA ALA A 124 12.94 8.90 0.66
C ALA A 124 11.94 10.05 0.55
N VAL A 125 11.38 10.46 1.68
CA VAL A 125 10.36 11.50 1.74
C VAL A 125 10.69 12.45 2.88
N SER A 126 10.56 13.75 2.62
CA SER A 126 10.59 14.80 3.61
C SER A 126 9.21 15.45 3.71
N ARG A 127 8.99 16.29 4.73
CA ARG A 127 7.72 17.00 4.89
C ARG A 127 7.31 17.83 3.67
N ARG A 128 8.25 18.21 2.79
CA ARG A 128 7.97 19.09 1.64
C ARG A 128 8.33 18.50 0.28
N ALA A 129 8.95 17.32 0.23
CA ALA A 129 9.43 16.78 -1.03
C ALA A 129 9.54 15.25 -1.03
N VAL A 130 9.22 14.65 -2.18
CA VAL A 130 9.48 13.24 -2.50
C VAL A 130 10.77 13.14 -3.29
N LEU A 131 11.70 12.29 -2.85
CA LEU A 131 12.95 12.01 -3.56
C LEU A 131 12.78 10.80 -4.47
N LEU A 132 12.93 11.00 -5.79
CA LEU A 132 12.59 10.02 -6.83
C LEU A 132 13.82 9.24 -7.36
N GLY A 133 14.91 9.20 -6.61
CA GLY A 133 16.18 8.60 -7.05
C GLY A 133 16.93 9.52 -8.03
N HIS A 134 16.86 9.24 -9.33
CA HIS A 134 17.61 9.98 -10.36
C HIS A 134 16.88 11.19 -10.97
N ALA A 135 15.64 11.44 -10.55
CA ALA A 135 14.86 12.58 -11.02
C ALA A 135 14.85 13.73 -10.00
N SER A 136 14.52 14.94 -10.46
CA SER A 136 14.32 16.10 -9.59
C SER A 136 13.29 15.79 -8.50
N PRO A 137 13.53 16.26 -7.25
CA PRO A 137 12.56 16.11 -6.17
C PRO A 137 11.19 16.66 -6.55
N PHE A 138 10.14 15.96 -6.14
CA PHE A 138 8.77 16.41 -6.33
C PHE A 138 8.32 17.19 -5.08
N VAL A 139 8.15 18.51 -5.21
CA VAL A 139 7.93 19.43 -4.08
C VAL A 139 6.43 19.71 -3.91
N VAL A 140 5.97 19.79 -2.65
CA VAL A 140 4.58 20.15 -2.28
C VAL A 140 4.51 21.51 -1.57
N GLU A 141 3.40 22.21 -1.72
CA GLU A 141 3.14 23.57 -1.19
C GLU A 141 2.76 23.61 0.30
N GLU A 142 2.21 22.53 0.85
CA GLU A 142 1.80 22.44 2.25
C GLU A 142 2.67 21.42 2.99
N GLN A 143 2.29 20.14 3.01
CA GLN A 143 3.06 19.11 3.69
C GLN A 143 2.77 17.71 3.13
N ILE A 144 3.72 16.80 3.36
CA ILE A 144 3.55 15.36 3.21
C ILE A 144 3.45 14.77 4.62
N GLU A 145 2.36 14.06 4.88
CA GLU A 145 2.07 13.37 6.13
C GLU A 145 2.47 11.89 6.06
N GLY A 146 2.57 11.24 7.21
CA GLY A 146 3.03 9.85 7.35
C GLY A 146 4.22 9.73 8.31
N ASP A 147 4.67 8.51 8.53
CA ASP A 147 5.90 8.26 9.28
C ASP A 147 7.12 8.39 8.36
N LEU A 148 7.61 9.62 8.24
CA LEU A 148 8.73 9.96 7.34
C LEU A 148 10.10 9.58 7.93
N ALA A 149 10.15 9.11 9.18
CA ALA A 149 11.38 8.61 9.80
C ALA A 149 11.70 7.18 9.35
N LEU A 150 10.69 6.43 8.90
CA LEU A 150 10.89 5.10 8.35
C LEU A 150 11.75 5.19 7.08
N PRO A 151 12.77 4.33 6.94
CA PRO A 151 13.52 4.25 5.70
C PRO A 151 12.61 3.76 4.58
N GLY A 152 12.87 4.23 3.35
CA GLY A 152 12.09 3.87 2.18
C GLY A 152 12.30 2.42 1.70
N PRO A 153 11.61 2.04 0.60
CA PRO A 153 10.82 2.91 -0.27
C PRO A 153 9.46 3.31 0.33
N HIS A 154 8.89 4.39 -0.21
CA HIS A 154 7.57 4.92 0.14
C HIS A 154 6.66 4.98 -1.08
N LEU A 155 5.40 4.62 -0.90
CA LEU A 155 4.32 4.93 -1.82
C LEU A 155 3.69 6.26 -1.40
N VAL A 156 3.75 7.27 -2.25
CA VAL A 156 3.31 8.63 -1.92
C VAL A 156 2.15 9.04 -2.81
N LEU A 157 0.99 9.29 -2.20
CA LEU A 157 -0.18 9.86 -2.87
C LEU A 157 -0.18 11.37 -2.66
N LEU A 158 -0.15 12.12 -3.76
CA LEU A 158 -0.08 13.57 -3.78
C LEU A 158 -1.38 14.14 -4.35
N VAL A 159 -1.86 15.24 -3.79
CA VAL A 159 -3.00 16.00 -4.30
C VAL A 159 -2.50 17.19 -5.09
N CYS A 160 -2.98 17.32 -6.33
CA CYS A 160 -2.69 18.43 -7.22
C CYS A 160 -3.95 19.25 -7.49
N ALA A 161 -3.77 20.55 -7.66
CA ALA A 161 -4.83 21.46 -8.09
C ALA A 161 -4.30 22.44 -9.13
N LEU A 162 -5.21 23.13 -9.82
CA LEU A 162 -4.85 24.24 -10.68
C LEU A 162 -4.59 25.48 -9.82
N SER A 163 -3.38 26.04 -9.91
CA SER A 163 -3.03 27.30 -9.24
C SER A 163 -3.69 28.49 -9.95
N PRO A 164 -3.79 29.66 -9.29
CA PRO A 164 -4.27 30.90 -9.92
C PRO A 164 -3.46 31.33 -11.16
N THR A 165 -2.21 30.85 -11.28
CA THR A 165 -1.34 31.12 -12.43
C THR A 165 -1.59 30.20 -13.63
N GLY A 166 -2.55 29.26 -13.51
CA GLY A 166 -2.86 28.27 -14.55
C GLY A 166 -1.88 27.09 -14.61
N LYS A 167 -0.93 27.00 -13.67
CA LYS A 167 -0.02 25.84 -13.53
C LYS A 167 -0.56 24.84 -12.52
N ALA A 168 -0.19 23.57 -12.65
CA ALA A 168 -0.47 22.57 -11.63
C ALA A 168 0.39 22.86 -10.39
N ALA A 169 -0.22 22.82 -9.22
CA ALA A 169 0.41 22.90 -7.92
C ALA A 169 0.16 21.59 -7.17
N ALA A 170 1.21 21.03 -6.57
CA ALA A 170 1.08 19.90 -5.67
C ALA A 170 0.89 20.45 -4.25
N LEU A 171 -0.28 20.24 -3.68
CA LEU A 171 -0.67 20.89 -2.44
C LEU A 171 -0.12 20.13 -1.24
N ARG A 172 -0.52 18.88 -1.09
CA ARG A 172 -0.17 18.01 0.05
C ARG A 172 -0.03 16.56 -0.37
N GLY A 173 0.52 15.74 0.52
CA GLY A 173 0.75 14.33 0.27
C GLY A 173 0.58 13.45 1.50
N TYR A 174 0.45 12.15 1.27
CA TYR A 174 0.61 11.14 2.30
C TYR A 174 1.59 10.08 1.81
N ALA A 175 2.57 9.75 2.64
CA ALA A 175 3.60 8.76 2.36
C ALA A 175 3.41 7.53 3.27
N GLN A 176 3.24 6.38 2.62
CA GLN A 176 3.23 5.08 3.27
C GLN A 176 4.56 4.38 2.99
N ALA A 177 5.33 4.04 4.01
CA ALA A 177 6.47 3.15 3.85
C ALA A 177 5.97 1.79 3.35
N ILE A 178 6.67 1.19 2.40
CA ILE A 178 6.30 -0.11 1.82
C ILE A 178 7.48 -1.07 1.84
N ALA A 179 7.18 -2.34 1.59
CA ALA A 179 8.15 -3.42 1.54
C ALA A 179 9.17 -3.22 0.43
N SER A 180 8.70 -3.05 -0.82
CA SER A 180 9.57 -2.86 -1.97
C SER A 180 8.84 -2.22 -3.16
N ALA A 181 9.57 -1.89 -4.23
CA ALA A 181 8.98 -1.46 -5.49
C ALA A 181 8.16 -2.56 -6.20
N ARG A 182 8.34 -3.83 -5.80
CA ARG A 182 7.67 -5.00 -6.38
C ARG A 182 6.44 -5.43 -5.59
N SER A 183 6.29 -4.94 -4.36
CA SER A 183 5.20 -5.27 -3.46
C SER A 183 4.89 -4.07 -2.57
N PHE A 184 3.69 -3.52 -2.71
CA PHE A 184 3.27 -2.36 -1.94
C PHE A 184 2.66 -2.77 -0.59
N VAL A 185 3.11 -3.88 0.00
CA VAL A 185 2.74 -4.21 1.38
C VAL A 185 3.19 -3.06 2.28
N PRO A 186 2.25 -2.40 2.99
CA PRO A 186 2.59 -1.28 3.86
C PRO A 186 3.46 -1.76 5.02
N ILE A 187 4.34 -0.89 5.49
CA ILE A 187 5.29 -1.10 6.59
C ILE A 187 5.08 -0.01 7.63
N THR A 188 5.08 -0.40 8.90
CA THR A 188 4.96 0.50 10.05
C THR A 188 6.21 0.49 10.93
N ASP A 189 7.08 -0.50 10.77
CA ASP A 189 8.36 -0.60 11.47
C ASP A 189 9.47 -1.10 10.51
N PRO A 190 10.72 -0.62 10.58
CA PRO A 190 11.78 -1.08 9.68
C PRO A 190 12.02 -2.60 9.77
N PHE A 191 11.90 -3.19 10.95
CA PHE A 191 12.09 -4.62 11.18
C PHE A 191 11.02 -5.48 10.49
N GLU A 192 9.78 -4.99 10.41
CA GLU A 192 8.74 -5.65 9.62
C GLU A 192 9.16 -5.83 8.16
N ARG A 193 9.89 -4.86 7.59
CA ARG A 193 10.40 -4.96 6.23
C ARG A 193 11.40 -6.10 6.10
N ASP A 194 12.32 -6.23 7.05
CA ASP A 194 13.32 -7.31 7.06
C ASP A 194 12.64 -8.69 7.14
N VAL A 195 11.66 -8.83 8.03
CA VAL A 195 10.85 -10.06 8.14
C VAL A 195 10.15 -10.38 6.82
N LEU A 196 9.55 -9.38 6.17
CA LEU A 196 8.84 -9.58 4.91
C LEU A 196 9.77 -9.92 3.74
N LEU A 197 11.00 -9.38 3.72
CA LEU A 197 12.03 -9.76 2.74
C LEU A 197 12.44 -11.22 2.92
N ILE A 198 12.65 -11.68 4.16
CA ILE A 198 12.93 -13.09 4.48
C ILE A 198 11.78 -14.00 4.01
N LEU A 199 10.53 -13.58 4.23
CA LEU A 199 9.36 -14.33 3.75
C LEU A 199 9.28 -14.35 2.22
N GLY A 200 9.69 -13.28 1.54
CA GLY A 200 9.83 -13.25 0.08
C GLY A 200 10.86 -14.25 -0.43
N GLU A 201 12.04 -14.32 0.19
CA GLU A 201 13.06 -15.33 -0.15
C GLU A 201 12.57 -16.76 0.12
N LEU A 202 11.81 -16.97 1.21
CA LEU A 202 11.18 -18.26 1.50
C LEU A 202 10.19 -18.65 0.39
N GLN A 203 9.35 -17.71 -0.07
CA GLN A 203 8.41 -17.96 -1.15
C GLN A 203 9.13 -18.39 -2.44
N GLU A 204 10.23 -17.72 -2.81
CA GLU A 204 11.05 -18.12 -3.96
C GLU A 204 11.60 -19.55 -3.80
N ARG A 205 12.06 -19.92 -2.61
CA ARG A 205 12.54 -21.29 -2.34
C ARG A 205 11.42 -22.33 -2.40
N LEU A 206 10.25 -22.03 -1.83
CA LEU A 206 9.10 -22.94 -1.86
C LEU A 206 8.62 -23.18 -3.29
N ASP A 207 8.61 -22.15 -4.12
CA ASP A 207 8.25 -22.26 -5.54
C ASP A 207 9.19 -23.22 -6.29
N THR A 208 10.50 -23.14 -6.04
CA THR A 208 11.47 -24.10 -6.62
C THR A 208 11.24 -25.55 -6.15
N MET A 209 10.54 -25.74 -5.02
CA MET A 209 10.15 -27.03 -4.47
C MET A 209 8.73 -27.46 -4.87
N GLY A 210 8.05 -26.71 -5.74
CA GLY A 210 6.69 -26.98 -6.19
C GLY A 210 5.61 -26.67 -5.16
N ALA A 211 5.88 -25.75 -4.23
CA ALA A 211 4.91 -25.23 -3.28
C ALA A 211 4.66 -23.73 -3.55
N ASP A 212 3.39 -23.37 -3.70
CA ASP A 212 2.97 -21.98 -3.81
C ASP A 212 2.85 -21.38 -2.41
N ALA A 213 3.35 -20.16 -2.23
CA ALA A 213 3.17 -19.44 -0.98
C ALA A 213 2.59 -18.06 -1.28
N ARG A 214 1.70 -17.56 -0.43
CA ARG A 214 1.10 -16.23 -0.50
C ARG A 214 1.27 -15.54 0.85
N ILE A 215 1.70 -14.28 0.83
CA ILE A 215 1.88 -13.48 2.04
C ILE A 215 0.89 -12.32 2.00
N THR A 216 0.06 -12.21 3.03
CA THR A 216 -0.96 -11.17 3.14
C THR A 216 -0.73 -10.37 4.41
N ARG A 217 -0.84 -9.04 4.32
CA ARG A 217 -0.98 -8.17 5.50
C ARG A 217 -2.38 -7.59 5.46
N ALA A 218 -3.15 -7.69 6.55
CA ALA A 218 -4.45 -7.03 6.59
C ALA A 218 -4.30 -5.52 6.36
N LEU A 219 -5.17 -4.93 5.56
CA LEU A 219 -5.18 -3.49 5.31
C LEU A 219 -6.62 -3.01 5.31
N ASP A 220 -6.94 -2.09 6.21
CA ASP A 220 -8.27 -1.49 6.30
C ASP A 220 -8.15 0.03 6.14
N ALA A 221 -9.07 0.62 5.39
CA ALA A 221 -9.05 2.06 5.12
C ALA A 221 -9.35 2.93 6.36
N SER A 222 -9.89 2.37 7.44
CA SER A 222 -10.26 3.11 8.65
C SER A 222 -9.28 2.89 9.79
N SER A 223 -8.66 1.73 9.90
CA SER A 223 -7.66 1.40 10.93
C SER A 223 -6.22 1.34 10.44
N GLY A 224 -5.99 1.28 9.12
CA GLY A 224 -4.67 1.18 8.52
C GLY A 224 -4.12 -0.25 8.41
N PRO A 225 -2.80 -0.40 8.24
CA PRO A 225 -2.13 -1.69 8.17
C PRO A 225 -2.32 -2.49 9.47
N GLY A 226 -2.70 -3.76 9.34
CA GLY A 226 -2.74 -4.71 10.46
C GLY A 226 -1.33 -5.03 10.97
N THR A 227 -1.23 -5.63 12.16
CA THR A 227 0.05 -5.92 12.83
C THR A 227 0.66 -7.28 12.46
N ALA A 228 -0.07 -8.12 11.75
CA ALA A 228 0.35 -9.47 11.41
C ALA A 228 0.50 -9.67 9.90
N PHE A 229 1.47 -10.51 9.53
CA PHE A 229 1.56 -11.14 8.23
C PHE A 229 0.95 -12.54 8.31
N VAL A 230 0.20 -12.91 7.29
CA VAL A 230 -0.37 -14.26 7.13
C VAL A 230 0.33 -14.92 5.96
N LEU A 231 0.96 -16.05 6.22
CA LEU A 231 1.61 -16.90 5.23
C LEU A 231 0.69 -18.09 4.94
N GLU A 232 0.16 -18.15 3.73
CA GLU A 232 -0.62 -19.26 3.20
C GLU A 232 0.29 -20.07 2.28
N VAL A 233 0.41 -21.37 2.50
CA VAL A 233 1.24 -22.26 1.67
C VAL A 233 0.37 -23.36 1.08
N GLU A 234 0.50 -23.63 -0.20
CA GLU A 234 -0.19 -24.68 -0.92
C GLU A 234 0.85 -25.60 -1.58
N ARG A 235 0.72 -26.91 -1.40
CA ARG A 235 1.63 -27.90 -1.99
C ARG A 235 0.83 -29.00 -2.65
N GLY A 236 1.07 -29.21 -3.95
CA GLY A 236 0.38 -30.26 -4.72
C GLY A 236 -1.17 -30.14 -4.72
N GLY A 237 -1.70 -28.91 -4.64
CA GLY A 237 -3.15 -28.66 -4.58
C GLY A 237 -3.76 -28.73 -3.17
N ALA A 238 -2.96 -29.04 -2.14
CA ALA A 238 -3.41 -29.05 -0.75
C ALA A 238 -2.92 -27.80 -0.02
N ALA A 239 -3.86 -26.97 0.45
CA ALA A 239 -3.56 -25.82 1.28
C ALA A 239 -3.16 -26.26 2.69
N LEU A 240 -1.97 -25.84 3.13
CA LEU A 240 -1.55 -25.93 4.52
C LEU A 240 -2.32 -24.92 5.38
N ARG A 241 -2.29 -25.13 6.70
CA ARG A 241 -2.89 -24.17 7.63
C ARG A 241 -2.14 -22.83 7.54
N PRO A 242 -2.86 -21.69 7.52
CA PRO A 242 -2.24 -20.39 7.45
C PRO A 242 -1.41 -20.14 8.73
N LEU A 243 -0.22 -19.59 8.53
CA LEU A 243 0.69 -19.21 9.60
C LEU A 243 0.60 -17.71 9.85
N THR A 244 0.48 -17.30 11.11
CA THR A 244 0.38 -15.89 11.50
C THR A 244 1.71 -15.43 12.10
N ILE A 245 2.25 -14.33 11.60
CA ILE A 245 3.59 -13.86 11.94
C ILE A 245 3.47 -12.42 12.41
N TYR A 246 3.87 -12.17 13.65
CA TYR A 246 3.94 -10.84 14.24
C TYR A 246 5.40 -10.41 14.28
N ALA A 247 5.73 -9.25 13.72
CA ALA A 247 7.07 -8.67 13.86
C ALA A 247 7.04 -7.63 14.98
N ASP A 248 7.82 -7.86 16.03
CA ASP A 248 7.85 -7.00 17.21
C ASP A 248 9.30 -6.83 17.69
N THR A 249 9.83 -5.62 17.54
CA THR A 249 11.19 -5.26 17.98
C THR A 249 11.31 -5.16 19.50
N ALA A 250 10.20 -4.98 20.22
CA ALA A 250 10.16 -4.85 21.67
C ALA A 250 9.91 -6.19 22.38
N ALA A 251 9.55 -7.25 21.64
CA ALA A 251 9.32 -8.58 22.20
C ALA A 251 10.61 -9.14 22.81
N LYS A 252 10.55 -9.44 24.12
CA LYS A 252 11.68 -9.98 24.90
C LYS A 252 11.82 -11.49 24.77
N GLU A 253 10.80 -12.18 24.30
CA GLU A 253 10.77 -13.63 24.20
C GLU A 253 10.28 -14.05 22.81
N CYS A 254 11.06 -14.91 22.15
CA CYS A 254 10.64 -15.63 20.96
C CYS A 254 9.57 -16.64 21.35
N GLY A 255 8.39 -16.56 20.75
CA GLY A 255 7.26 -17.36 21.21
C GLY A 255 6.32 -17.76 20.10
N THR A 256 5.89 -19.01 20.17
CA THR A 256 4.66 -19.47 19.53
C THR A 256 3.55 -19.50 20.57
N SER A 257 2.38 -18.97 20.23
CA SER A 257 1.22 -19.00 21.12
C SER A 257 0.36 -20.26 20.95
N ASP A 258 0.26 -20.78 19.72
CA ASP A 258 -0.65 -21.88 19.36
C ASP A 258 -0.07 -22.84 18.28
N GLY A 259 1.23 -22.75 17.99
CA GLY A 259 1.91 -23.50 16.93
C GLY A 259 1.73 -22.91 15.53
N LEU A 260 0.68 -22.14 15.28
CA LEU A 260 0.36 -21.50 13.99
C LEU A 260 0.74 -20.02 13.97
N SER A 261 0.91 -19.42 15.14
CA SER A 261 1.30 -18.03 15.33
C SER A 261 2.72 -17.95 15.91
N PHE A 262 3.49 -16.98 15.45
CA PHE A 262 4.84 -16.72 15.94
C PHE A 262 5.15 -15.23 16.01
N THR A 263 5.71 -14.79 17.14
CA THR A 263 6.24 -13.44 17.29
C THR A 263 7.74 -13.44 17.00
N VAL A 264 8.12 -12.76 15.93
CA VAL A 264 9.50 -12.56 15.50
C VAL A 264 10.04 -11.32 16.20
N SER A 265 11.14 -11.49 16.93
CA SER A 265 11.99 -10.40 17.40
C SER A 265 13.38 -10.51 16.75
N PRO A 266 14.22 -9.47 16.83
CA PRO A 266 15.59 -9.51 16.28
C PRO A 266 16.40 -10.71 16.80
N GLU A 267 16.27 -11.04 18.08
CA GLU A 267 16.94 -12.20 18.68
C GLU A 267 16.50 -13.52 18.03
N CYS A 268 15.20 -13.66 17.68
CA CYS A 268 14.67 -14.85 17.02
C CYS A 268 15.21 -15.06 15.60
N LEU A 269 15.57 -13.98 14.92
CA LEU A 269 16.20 -14.03 13.61
C LEU A 269 17.67 -14.43 13.75
N GLU A 270 18.39 -13.82 14.70
CA GLU A 270 19.81 -14.10 14.94
C GLU A 270 20.06 -15.56 15.37
N ASN A 271 19.23 -16.09 16.26
CA ASN A 271 19.38 -17.46 16.77
C ASN A 271 18.71 -18.51 15.86
N GLY A 272 18.08 -18.10 14.75
CA GLY A 272 17.43 -18.98 13.77
C GLY A 272 16.14 -19.65 14.25
N SER A 273 15.59 -19.25 15.41
CA SER A 273 14.35 -19.82 15.96
C SER A 273 13.17 -19.66 15.01
N PHE A 274 13.06 -18.50 14.37
CA PHE A 274 12.00 -18.21 13.42
C PHE A 274 12.04 -19.15 12.21
N VAL A 275 13.22 -19.33 11.62
CA VAL A 275 13.41 -20.21 10.46
C VAL A 275 13.13 -21.67 10.84
N LYS A 276 13.57 -22.10 12.02
CA LYS A 276 13.30 -23.45 12.53
C LYS A 276 11.80 -23.69 12.74
N TRP A 277 11.09 -22.71 13.30
CA TRP A 277 9.65 -22.79 13.47
C TRP A 277 8.94 -22.85 12.11
N LEU A 278 9.29 -22.00 11.14
CA LEU A 278 8.74 -22.03 9.79
C LEU A 278 8.92 -23.40 9.13
N ALA A 279 10.14 -23.95 9.16
CA ALA A 279 10.43 -25.27 8.59
C ALA A 279 9.58 -26.36 9.25
N THR A 280 9.51 -26.37 10.58
CA THR A 280 8.72 -27.36 11.33
C THR A 280 7.22 -27.24 11.04
N SER A 281 6.71 -26.01 10.88
CA SER A 281 5.29 -25.77 10.60
C SER A 281 4.90 -26.17 9.17
N ILE A 282 5.80 -25.98 8.20
CA ILE A 282 5.59 -26.38 6.81
C ILE A 282 5.73 -27.90 6.64
N GLU A 283 6.74 -28.51 7.26
CA GLU A 283 6.96 -29.97 7.23
C GLU A 283 5.89 -30.73 8.05
N GLY A 284 5.51 -30.20 9.21
CA GLY A 284 4.49 -30.79 10.09
C GLY A 284 3.09 -30.78 9.50
N GLY A 285 2.84 -29.94 8.50
CA GLY A 285 1.60 -29.89 7.71
C GLY A 285 1.35 -31.14 6.86
N GLU A 286 2.35 -32.00 6.65
CA GLU A 286 2.27 -33.23 5.85
C GLU A 286 1.43 -34.34 6.51
N LYS A 287 1.04 -34.19 7.79
CA LYS A 287 0.41 -35.26 8.59
C LYS A 287 -1.11 -35.18 8.81
N ILE A 288 -1.82 -34.27 8.15
CA ILE A 288 -3.29 -34.15 8.35
C ILE A 288 -3.99 -34.07 6.99
N ILE A 289 -4.06 -35.20 6.29
CA ILE A 289 -5.13 -35.54 5.35
C ILE A 289 -5.55 -36.98 5.63
#